data_AF-A0A3D9HV48-F1
#
_entry.id   AF-A0A3D9HV48-F1
#
_cell.length_a   1.000
_cell.length_b   1.000
_cell.length_c   1.000
_cell.angle_alpha   90.00
_cell.angle_beta   90.00
_cell.angle_gamma   90.00
#
_symmetry.space_group_name_H-M   'P 1'
#
loop_
_entity.id
_entity.type
_entity.pdbx_description
1 polymer ?
#
loop_
_entity_poly.entity_id
_entity_poly.type
_entity_poly.pdbx_seq_one_letter_code
_entity_poly.pdbx_strand_id
1 'polypeptide(L)'
;MFGYTSNISVPLSGKTQADHLKNKGQERPGMFFKRGKSVEYIKAGSSFRRKRTDATIETARVLSVASDSFGIPHVRFEVVFEKPCMASRVVDGPRVLALNTFADMYEERVAS
;
A
#
# COMPACT_ATOMS: atom_id res chain seq x y z
N MET A 1 -14.43 -12.49 -47.28
CA MET A 1 -15.25 -12.10 -46.12
C MET A 1 -14.58 -12.60 -44.85
N PHE A 2 -14.41 -11.67 -43.91
CA PHE A 2 -13.92 -11.74 -42.53
C PHE A 2 -14.44 -12.95 -41.73
N GLY A 3 -13.79 -13.51 -40.70
CA GLY A 3 -12.58 -13.19 -39.95
C GLY A 3 -12.48 -14.20 -38.78
N TYR A 4 -11.26 -14.61 -38.45
CA TYR A 4 -10.94 -15.45 -37.28
C TYR A 4 -11.00 -14.62 -35.98
N THR A 5 -11.43 -15.23 -34.88
CA THR A 5 -10.68 -15.23 -33.60
C THR A 5 -11.23 -16.34 -32.69
N SER A 6 -10.37 -17.30 -32.37
CA SER A 6 -10.60 -18.32 -31.36
C SER A 6 -10.36 -17.71 -29.97
N ASN A 7 -11.32 -17.88 -29.07
CA ASN A 7 -11.18 -17.54 -27.65
C ASN A 7 -10.19 -18.49 -26.99
N ILE A 8 -8.92 -18.07 -26.87
CA ILE A 8 -7.95 -18.74 -26.02
C ILE A 8 -8.20 -18.24 -24.59
N SER A 9 -9.04 -18.96 -23.86
CA SER A 9 -9.05 -18.88 -22.40
C SER A 9 -7.75 -19.50 -21.91
N VAL A 10 -6.79 -18.68 -21.50
CA VAL A 10 -5.58 -19.13 -20.82
C VAL A 10 -5.96 -19.41 -19.36
N PRO A 11 -6.02 -20.68 -18.90
CA PRO A 11 -6.13 -20.93 -17.48
C PRO A 11 -4.79 -20.56 -16.86
N LEU A 12 -4.73 -19.41 -16.19
CA LEU A 12 -3.65 -19.07 -15.29
C LEU A 12 -3.75 -19.99 -14.07
N SER A 13 -3.24 -21.22 -14.21
CA SER A 13 -2.98 -22.10 -13.07
C SER A 13 -1.77 -21.55 -12.33
N GLY A 14 -2.00 -20.52 -11.51
CA GLY A 14 -1.04 -20.05 -10.53
C GLY A 14 -0.78 -21.16 -9.51
N LYS A 15 0.23 -22.00 -9.74
CA LYS A 15 0.89 -22.78 -8.69
C LYS A 15 1.76 -21.82 -7.88
N THR A 16 1.12 -20.92 -7.16
CA THR A 16 1.79 -20.19 -6.08
C THR A 16 1.12 -20.68 -4.82
N GLN A 17 1.48 -21.91 -4.45
CA GLN A 17 1.48 -22.27 -3.05
C GLN A 17 2.46 -21.28 -2.43
N ALA A 18 1.93 -20.19 -1.85
CA ALA A 18 2.71 -19.35 -0.98
C ALA A 18 3.07 -20.27 0.18
N ASP A 19 4.22 -20.91 0.04
CA ASP A 19 4.84 -21.67 1.10
C ASP A 19 4.75 -20.77 2.32
N HIS A 20 4.13 -21.30 3.36
CA HIS A 20 3.93 -20.62 4.61
C HIS A 20 5.32 -20.52 5.27
N LEU A 21 6.16 -19.65 4.71
CA LEU A 21 7.40 -19.21 5.30
C LEU A 21 6.95 -18.56 6.60
N LYS A 22 7.14 -19.30 7.69
CA LYS A 22 7.20 -18.78 9.05
C LYS A 22 8.42 -17.87 9.17
N ASN A 23 8.55 -16.88 8.30
CA ASN A 23 9.38 -15.74 8.56
C ASN A 23 8.63 -14.98 9.64
N LYS A 24 9.08 -15.19 10.89
CA LYS A 24 9.00 -14.18 11.93
C LYS A 24 9.82 -12.97 11.45
N GLY A 25 9.40 -12.32 10.35
CA GLY A 25 9.73 -10.92 10.13
C GLY A 25 9.25 -10.25 11.40
N GLN A 26 10.17 -9.73 12.20
CA GLN A 26 9.82 -9.09 13.46
C GLN A 26 8.86 -7.96 13.12
N GLU A 27 7.55 -8.20 13.24
CA GLU A 27 6.55 -7.17 13.09
C GLU A 27 6.84 -6.16 14.18
N ARG A 28 7.39 -5.01 13.77
CA ARG A 28 7.72 -3.95 14.71
C ARG A 28 6.46 -3.11 14.90
N PRO A 29 6.20 -2.63 16.13
CA PRO A 29 5.04 -1.76 16.38
C PRO A 29 5.09 -0.50 15.50
N GLY A 30 6.29 -0.07 15.07
CA GLY A 30 6.51 0.99 14.10
C GLY A 30 8.00 1.19 13.81
N MET A 31 8.31 2.14 12.92
CA MET A 31 9.66 2.49 12.52
C MET A 31 9.83 4.01 12.43
N PHE A 32 10.98 4.50 12.89
CA PHE A 32 11.36 5.90 12.69
C PHE A 32 11.85 6.08 11.27
N PHE A 33 11.35 7.11 10.61
CA PHE A 33 11.72 7.47 9.25
C PHE A 33 12.10 8.94 9.19
N LYS A 34 13.11 9.28 8.38
CA LYS A 34 13.53 10.68 8.15
C LYS A 34 12.96 11.18 6.84
N ARG A 35 12.21 12.28 6.91
CA ARG A 35 11.66 13.01 5.76
C ARG A 35 12.26 14.41 5.74
N GLY A 36 13.28 14.63 4.91
CA GLY A 36 14.04 15.88 4.93
C GLY A 36 14.64 16.16 6.32
N LYS A 37 14.20 17.24 6.98
CA LYS A 37 14.64 17.60 8.35
C LYS A 37 13.77 17.00 9.46
N SER A 38 12.61 16.39 9.15
CA SER A 38 11.72 15.81 10.16
C SER A 38 11.98 14.32 10.34
N VAL A 39 11.96 13.85 11.59
CA VAL A 39 11.88 12.42 11.92
C VAL A 39 10.43 12.13 12.26
N GLU A 40 9.81 11.21 11.53
CA GLU A 40 8.42 10.80 11.73
C GLU A 40 8.35 9.32 12.12
N TYR A 41 7.47 9.00 13.07
CA TYR A 41 7.26 7.62 13.50
C TYR A 41 6.05 7.02 12.77
N ILE A 42 6.31 6.11 11.84
CA ILE A 42 5.29 5.37 11.09
C ILE A 42 5.01 4.07 11.84
N LYS A 43 3.76 3.88 12.27
CA LYS A 43 3.33 2.71 13.04
C LYS A 43 2.00 2.17 12.55
N ALA A 44 1.70 0.93 12.90
CA ALA A 44 0.37 0.36 12.68
C ALA A 44 -0.71 1.27 13.30
N GLY A 45 -1.80 1.47 12.57
CA GLY A 45 -2.90 2.36 12.91
C GLY A 45 -2.70 3.83 12.54
N SER A 46 -1.49 4.27 12.15
CA SER A 46 -1.30 5.63 11.64
C SER A 46 -1.98 5.80 10.28
N SER A 47 -2.55 6.98 10.06
CA SER A 47 -3.18 7.36 8.79
C SER A 47 -2.46 8.54 8.16
N PHE A 48 -2.30 8.49 6.84
CA PHE A 48 -1.63 9.51 6.05
C PHE A 48 -2.44 9.83 4.82
N ARG A 49 -2.32 11.06 4.33
CA ARG A 49 -3.10 11.59 3.22
C ARG A 49 -2.20 12.08 2.09
N ARG A 50 -2.68 11.86 0.87
CA ARG A 50 -2.13 12.43 -0.35
C ARG A 50 -3.26 13.06 -1.17
N LYS A 51 -3.04 14.28 -1.65
CA LYS A 51 -3.91 14.90 -2.66
C LYS A 51 -3.32 14.67 -4.05
N ARG A 52 -4.12 14.15 -4.97
CA ARG A 52 -3.74 14.01 -6.39
C ARG A 52 -4.12 15.26 -7.18
N THR A 53 -3.54 15.40 -8.37
CA THR A 53 -3.80 16.53 -9.29
C THR A 53 -5.26 16.59 -9.76
N ASP A 54 -5.96 15.45 -9.78
CA ASP A 54 -7.38 15.34 -10.16
C ASP A 54 -8.34 15.59 -8.98
N ALA A 55 -7.86 16.22 -7.90
CA ALA A 55 -8.57 16.45 -6.64
C ALA A 55 -9.01 15.17 -5.88
N THR A 56 -8.57 13.98 -6.31
CA THR A 56 -8.75 12.76 -5.53
C THR A 56 -7.92 12.85 -4.24
N ILE A 57 -8.56 12.53 -3.11
CA ILE A 57 -7.91 12.37 -1.82
C ILE A 57 -7.70 10.88 -1.58
N GLU A 58 -6.45 10.50 -1.35
CA GLU A 58 -6.08 9.17 -0.91
C GLU A 58 -5.75 9.22 0.59
N THR A 59 -6.44 8.40 1.39
CA THR A 59 -6.13 8.22 2.80
C THR A 59 -5.61 6.82 3.02
N ALA A 60 -4.31 6.68 3.29
CA ALA A 60 -3.65 5.42 3.56
C ALA A 60 -3.62 5.14 5.06
N ARG A 61 -4.10 3.98 5.47
CA ARG A 61 -4.02 3.49 6.86
C ARG A 61 -3.00 2.38 6.94
N VAL A 62 -1.98 2.58 7.77
CA VAL A 62 -0.92 1.60 8.00
C VAL A 62 -1.48 0.42 8.80
N LEU A 63 -1.35 -0.78 8.24
CA LEU A 63 -1.75 -2.04 8.86
C LEU A 63 -0.57 -2.65 9.62
N SER A 64 0.63 -2.67 9.02
CA SER A 64 1.85 -3.14 9.66
C SER A 64 3.12 -2.58 8.99
N VAL A 65 4.25 -2.68 9.69
CA VAL A 65 5.58 -2.32 9.18
C VAL A 65 6.53 -3.47 9.47
N ALA A 66 7.23 -3.97 8.45
CA ALA A 66 8.17 -5.09 8.58
C ALA A 66 9.33 -4.94 7.59
N SER A 67 10.50 -5.44 7.93
CA SER A 67 11.61 -5.55 6.99
C SER A 67 11.54 -6.88 6.23
N ASP A 68 11.95 -6.86 4.96
CA ASP A 68 12.14 -8.08 4.18
C ASP A 68 13.46 -8.80 4.54
N SER A 69 13.78 -9.88 3.82
CA SER A 69 15.02 -10.65 4.01
C SER A 69 16.30 -9.87 3.70
N PHE A 70 16.20 -8.75 2.96
CA PHE A 70 17.31 -7.86 2.64
C PHE A 70 17.40 -6.67 3.62
N GLY A 71 16.53 -6.61 4.62
CA GLY A 71 16.49 -5.53 5.61
C GLY A 71 15.73 -4.29 5.14
N ILE A 72 15.12 -4.30 3.95
CA ILE A 72 14.39 -3.15 3.41
C ILE A 72 13.06 -3.05 4.15
N PRO A 73 12.77 -1.90 4.80
CA PRO A 73 11.51 -1.72 5.51
C PRO A 73 10.36 -1.52 4.54
N HIS A 74 9.27 -2.24 4.78
CA HIS A 74 8.04 -2.22 4.01
C HIS A 74 6.86 -1.83 4.91
N VAL A 75 5.89 -1.14 4.31
CA VAL A 75 4.63 -0.73 4.93
C VAL A 75 3.52 -1.49 4.23
N ARG A 76 2.73 -2.25 5.01
CA ARG A 76 1.45 -2.79 4.56
C ARG A 76 0.35 -1.83 4.95
N PHE A 77 -0.51 -1.44 4.02
CA PHE A 77 -1.54 -0.44 4.24
C PHE A 77 -2.78 -0.70 3.39
N GLU A 78 -3.93 -0.19 3.83
CA GLU A 78 -5.13 -0.05 2.99
C GLU A 78 -5.30 1.42 2.59
N VAL A 79 -6.01 1.68 1.51
CA VAL A 79 -6.22 3.06 1.03
C VAL A 79 -7.69 3.31 0.75
N VAL A 80 -8.17 4.46 1.21
CA VAL A 80 -9.51 4.97 0.92
C VAL A 80 -9.40 6.12 -0.06
N PHE A 81 -10.11 6.02 -1.17
CA PHE A 81 -10.21 7.07 -2.18
C PHE A 81 -11.49 7.87 -1.99
N GLU A 82 -11.35 9.19 -1.97
CA GLU A 82 -12.44 10.15 -1.95
C GLU A 82 -12.30 11.07 -3.16
N LYS A 83 -13.33 11.13 -4.01
CA LYS A 83 -13.36 12.02 -5.17
C LYS A 83 -14.52 13.02 -5.01
N PRO A 84 -14.31 14.33 -5.23
CA PRO A 84 -15.39 15.32 -5.10
C PRO A 84 -16.61 15.03 -5.99
N CYS A 85 -16.40 14.40 -7.16
CA CYS A 85 -17.46 14.06 -8.10
C CYS A 85 -18.19 12.74 -7.77
N MET A 86 -17.77 12.01 -6.74
CA MET A 86 -18.35 10.73 -6.35
C MET A 86 -18.81 10.78 -4.90
N ALA A 87 -20.06 10.40 -4.65
CA ALA A 87 -20.60 10.36 -3.28
C ALA A 87 -20.03 9.20 -2.45
N SER A 88 -19.52 8.15 -3.09
CA SER A 88 -19.01 6.95 -2.41
C SER A 88 -17.50 6.98 -2.22
N ARG A 89 -17.07 6.51 -1.04
CA ARG A 89 -15.68 6.18 -0.77
C ARG A 89 -15.37 4.81 -1.36
N VAL A 90 -14.23 4.68 -2.02
CA VAL A 90 -13.75 3.40 -2.53
C VAL A 90 -12.60 2.96 -1.63
N VAL A 91 -12.78 1.84 -0.93
CA VAL A 91 -11.71 1.19 -0.20
C VAL A 91 -11.00 0.24 -1.15
N ASP A 92 -9.70 0.40 -1.27
CA ASP A 92 -8.86 -0.56 -1.96
C ASP A 92 -8.05 -1.37 -0.95
N GLY A 93 -7.93 -2.66 -1.27
CA GLY A 93 -7.42 -3.69 -0.38
C GLY A 93 -5.96 -3.48 0.01
N PRO A 94 -5.44 -4.38 0.87
CA PRO A 94 -4.09 -4.23 1.40
C PRO A 94 -3.03 -4.22 0.29
N ARG A 95 -2.20 -3.18 0.29
CA ARG A 95 -1.03 -3.01 -0.58
C ARG A 95 0.24 -3.00 0.27
N VAL A 96 1.39 -3.21 -0.37
CA VAL A 96 2.71 -3.12 0.28
C VAL A 96 3.60 -2.20 -0.54
N LEU A 97 4.29 -1.29 0.13
CA LEU A 97 5.33 -0.44 -0.45
C LEU A 97 6.57 -0.44 0.43
N ALA A 98 7.73 -0.15 -0.16
CA ALA A 98 8.89 0.24 0.64
C ALA A 98 8.56 1.49 1.47
N LEU A 99 9.09 1.57 2.68
CA LEU A 99 8.83 2.66 3.63
C LEU A 99 9.15 4.03 3.02
N ASN A 100 10.25 4.15 2.28
CA ASN A 100 10.63 5.40 1.62
C ASN A 100 9.57 5.82 0.59
N THR A 101 9.17 4.89 -0.29
CA THR A 101 8.15 5.15 -1.30
C THR A 101 6.81 5.51 -0.66
N PHE A 102 6.42 4.82 0.41
CA PHE A 102 5.22 5.16 1.17
C PHE A 102 5.31 6.59 1.74
N ALA A 103 6.44 6.92 2.37
CA ALA A 103 6.65 8.25 2.91
C ALA A 103 6.57 9.31 1.82
N ASP A 104 7.31 9.17 0.72
CA ASP A 104 7.31 10.13 -0.39
C ASP A 104 5.91 10.33 -1.00
N MET A 105 5.07 9.29 -1.03
CA MET A 105 3.70 9.40 -1.54
C MET A 105 2.73 10.06 -0.55
N TYR A 106 2.82 9.72 0.74
CA TYR A 106 1.85 10.13 1.75
C TYR A 106 2.52 11.05 2.77
N GLU A 107 2.54 12.34 2.44
CA GLU A 107 3.28 13.36 3.21
C GLU A 107 2.53 13.90 4.42
N GLU A 108 1.20 13.94 4.35
CA GLU A 108 0.39 14.58 5.37
C GLU A 108 -0.13 13.55 6.37
N ARG A 109 0.32 13.61 7.62
CA ARG A 109 -0.25 12.78 8.68
C ARG A 109 -1.65 13.28 9.05
N VAL A 110 -2.59 12.35 9.11
CA VAL A 110 -3.97 12.63 9.55
C VAL A 110 -4.08 12.29 11.03
N ALA A 111 -4.49 13.28 11.84
CA ALA A 111 -4.82 13.03 13.24
C ALA A 111 -5.97 12.02 13.32
N SER A 112 -5.80 11.00 14.16
CA SER A 112 -6.80 9.98 14.44
C SER A 112 -7.92 10.55 15.29
#